data_AF-A0A1C5JX98-F1
#
_entry.id   AF-A0A1C5JX98-F1
#
_cell.length_a   1.000
_cell.length_b   1.000
_cell.length_c   1.000
_cell.angle_alpha   90.00
_cell.angle_beta   90.00
_cell.angle_gamma   90.00
#
_symmetry.space_group_name_H-M   'P 1'
#
loop_
_entity.id
_entity.type
_entity.pdbx_description
1 polymer ?
#
loop_
_entity_poly.entity_id
_entity_poly.type
_entity_poly.pdbx_seq_one_letter_code
_entity_poly.pdbx_strand_id
1 'polypeptide(L)'
;MPPRANTIVDPRFAAELRRLRESRGMSLRQLAAAVNHGKNLLHQLEAGRTRPTVDVAALLDGALDAHGALAGLVIEAPDVGERLTYVAAHGG
;
A
#
# COMPACT_ATOMS: atom_id res chain seq x y z
N MET A 1 4.54 8.86 14.47
CA MET A 1 3.40 8.02 14.03
C MET A 1 3.09 8.46 12.61
N PRO A 2 3.16 7.58 11.58
CA PRO A 2 2.87 8.02 10.22
C PRO A 2 1.37 8.35 10.10
N PRO A 3 1.00 9.24 9.17
CA PRO A 3 -0.37 9.70 8.96
C PRO A 3 -1.28 8.51 8.73
N ARG A 4 -2.49 8.58 9.29
CA ARG A 4 -3.58 7.73 8.84
C ARG A 4 -4.08 8.33 7.53
N ALA A 5 -3.36 8.05 6.44
CA ALA A 5 -3.75 8.47 5.11
C ALA A 5 -5.22 8.13 4.89
N ASN A 6 -6.04 9.15 4.68
CA ASN A 6 -7.45 8.99 4.41
C ASN A 6 -7.63 8.58 2.94
N THR A 7 -7.23 7.34 2.63
CA THR A 7 -7.28 6.82 1.27
C THR A 7 -8.60 6.08 1.03
N ILE A 8 -9.17 6.26 -0.15
CA ILE A 8 -10.29 5.45 -0.64
C ILE A 8 -9.68 4.34 -1.51
N VAL A 9 -10.04 3.09 -1.21
CA VAL A 9 -9.48 1.90 -1.85
C VAL A 9 -10.63 1.16 -2.51
N ASP A 10 -10.51 0.89 -3.81
CA ASP A 10 -11.49 0.09 -4.53
C ASP A 10 -11.50 -1.35 -3.95
N PRO A 11 -12.67 -1.95 -3.67
CA PRO A 11 -12.76 -3.33 -3.17
C PRO A 11 -12.08 -4.36 -4.10
N ARG A 12 -11.88 -4.03 -5.38
CA ARG A 12 -11.14 -4.86 -6.34
C ARG A 12 -9.64 -4.92 -6.06
N PHE A 13 -9.09 -3.98 -5.28
CA PHE A 13 -7.65 -3.92 -4.97
C PHE A 13 -7.12 -5.26 -4.44
N ALA A 14 -7.80 -5.85 -3.46
CA ALA A 14 -7.38 -7.11 -2.85
C ALA A 14 -7.36 -8.28 -3.86
N ALA A 15 -8.38 -8.34 -4.73
CA ALA A 15 -8.47 -9.36 -5.77
C ALA A 15 -7.41 -9.17 -6.86
N GLU A 16 -7.17 -7.92 -7.28
CA GLU A 16 -6.18 -7.60 -8.31
C GLU A 16 -4.76 -7.80 -7.80
N LEU A 17 -4.46 -7.43 -6.55
CA LEU A 17 -3.20 -7.72 -5.89
C LEU A 17 -2.91 -9.22 -5.88
N ARG A 18 -3.89 -10.02 -5.49
CA ARG A 18 -3.76 -11.49 -5.49
C ARG A 18 -3.53 -12.04 -6.90
N ARG A 19 -4.31 -11.56 -7.88
CA ARG A 19 -4.22 -11.97 -9.29
C ARG A 19 -2.84 -11.65 -9.89
N LEU A 20 -2.36 -10.42 -9.70
CA LEU A 20 -1.05 -9.98 -10.17
C LEU A 20 0.05 -10.80 -9.50
N ARG A 21 -0.01 -10.99 -8.19
CA ARG A 21 0.93 -11.81 -7.44
C ARG A 21 1.00 -13.24 -7.96
N GLU A 22 -0.15 -13.88 -8.19
CA GLU A 22 -0.23 -15.23 -8.74
C GLU A 22 0.27 -15.29 -10.20
N SER A 23 -0.05 -14.29 -11.02
CA SER A 23 0.44 -14.21 -12.41
C SER A 23 1.97 -14.10 -12.51
N ARG A 24 2.61 -13.48 -11.51
CA ARG A 24 4.07 -13.37 -11.40
C ARG A 24 4.71 -14.56 -10.69
N GLY A 25 3.93 -15.56 -10.28
CA GLY A 25 4.42 -16.71 -9.53
C GLY A 25 5.01 -16.33 -8.16
N MET A 26 4.64 -15.17 -7.61
CA MET A 26 5.19 -14.67 -6.35
C MET A 26 4.37 -15.16 -5.16
N SER A 27 5.05 -15.61 -4.11
CA SER A 27 4.44 -15.80 -2.81
C SER A 27 4.32 -14.48 -2.05
N LEU A 28 3.42 -14.42 -1.05
CA LEU A 28 3.32 -13.28 -0.13
C LEU A 28 4.66 -12.91 0.54
N ARG A 29 5.51 -13.91 0.80
CA ARG A 29 6.84 -13.68 1.40
C ARG A 29 7.80 -13.02 0.43
N GLN A 30 7.78 -13.44 -0.85
CA GLN A 30 8.61 -12.84 -1.89
C GLN A 30 8.17 -11.41 -2.19
N LEU A 31 6.86 -11.17 -2.26
CA LEU A 31 6.33 -9.82 -2.46
C LEU A 31 6.70 -8.92 -1.27
N ALA A 32 6.54 -9.40 -0.03
CA ALA A 32 6.95 -8.68 1.18
C ALA A 32 8.44 -8.30 1.17
N ALA A 33 9.32 -9.24 0.76
CA ALA A 33 10.74 -8.98 0.60
C ALA A 33 11.02 -7.95 -0.52
N ALA A 34 10.29 -8.01 -1.63
CA ALA A 34 10.47 -7.09 -2.75
C ALA A 34 10.08 -5.64 -2.41
N VAL A 35 9.02 -5.44 -1.62
CA VAL A 35 8.58 -4.10 -1.18
C VAL A 35 9.21 -3.67 0.15
N ASN A 36 10.15 -4.45 0.69
CA ASN A 36 10.78 -4.25 2.00
C ASN A 36 9.77 -3.98 3.15
N HIS A 37 8.59 -4.61 3.08
CA HIS A 37 7.54 -4.49 4.09
C HIS A 37 7.25 -5.84 4.74
N GLY A 38 6.75 -5.80 5.98
CA GLY A 38 6.40 -7.01 6.71
C GLY A 38 5.23 -7.77 6.07
N LYS A 39 5.31 -9.12 6.09
CA LYS A 39 4.23 -10.04 5.66
C LYS A 39 2.86 -9.69 6.25
N ASN A 40 2.82 -9.17 7.48
CA ASN A 40 1.59 -8.78 8.16
C ASN A 40 0.84 -7.66 7.43
N LEU A 41 1.56 -6.69 6.85
CA LEU A 41 0.96 -5.60 6.08
C LEU A 41 0.29 -6.16 4.82
N LEU A 42 1.01 -6.98 4.03
CA LEU A 42 0.48 -7.56 2.80
C LEU A 42 -0.75 -8.44 3.06
N HIS A 43 -0.73 -9.24 4.13
CA HIS A 43 -1.88 -10.05 4.51
C HIS A 43 -3.10 -9.17 4.85
N GLN A 44 -2.90 -8.06 5.57
CA GLN A 44 -3.99 -7.13 5.87
C GLN A 44 -4.52 -6.42 4.62
N LEU A 45 -3.65 -6.14 3.65
CA LEU A 45 -4.03 -5.55 2.35
C LEU A 45 -4.85 -6.53 1.51
N GLU A 46 -4.40 -7.78 1.33
CA GLU A 46 -5.17 -8.82 0.62
C GLU A 46 -6.48 -9.17 1.35
N ALA A 47 -6.54 -9.00 2.67
CA ALA A 47 -7.76 -9.19 3.44
C ALA A 47 -8.68 -7.96 3.49
N GLY A 48 -8.27 -6.83 2.88
CA GLY A 48 -9.01 -5.56 2.93
C GLY A 48 -9.13 -4.96 4.35
N ARG A 49 -8.33 -5.42 5.31
CA ARG A 49 -8.35 -4.97 6.71
C ARG A 49 -7.61 -3.64 6.92
N THR A 50 -6.71 -3.30 6.02
CA THR A 50 -5.99 -2.02 6.03
C THR A 50 -6.04 -1.39 4.65
N ARG A 51 -5.99 -0.07 4.61
CA ARG A 51 -6.02 0.70 3.37
C ARG A 51 -4.59 1.10 2.99
N PRO A 52 -4.08 0.74 1.80
CA PRO A 52 -2.79 1.21 1.34
C PRO A 52 -2.86 2.71 1.00
N THR A 53 -1.72 3.38 1.08
CA THR A 53 -1.53 4.70 0.45
C THR A 53 -1.25 4.52 -1.04
N VAL A 54 -1.33 5.61 -1.80
CA VAL A 54 -0.96 5.59 -3.23
C VAL A 54 0.51 5.19 -3.38
N ASP A 55 1.41 5.64 -2.49
CA ASP A 55 2.83 5.22 -2.51
C ASP A 55 3.01 3.71 -2.33
N VAL A 56 2.31 3.09 -1.38
CA VAL A 56 2.38 1.64 -1.16
C VAL A 56 1.83 0.89 -2.37
N ALA A 57 0.74 1.39 -2.97
CA ALA A 57 0.18 0.80 -4.17
C ALA A 57 1.13 0.91 -5.37
N ALA A 58 1.80 2.06 -5.54
CA ALA A 58 2.81 2.27 -6.58
C ALA A 58 4.06 1.39 -6.37
N LEU A 59 4.48 1.20 -5.11
CA LEU A 59 5.59 0.29 -4.78
C LEU A 59 5.24 -1.17 -5.11
N LEU A 60 4.00 -1.58 -4.81
CA LEU A 60 3.48 -2.90 -5.21
C LEU A 60 3.39 -3.03 -6.73
N ASP A 61 2.98 -1.97 -7.44
CA ASP A 61 2.98 -1.94 -8.90
C ASP A 61 4.39 -2.10 -9.47
N GLY A 62 5.41 -1.49 -8.87
CA GLY A 62 6.80 -1.68 -9.27
C GLY A 62 7.29 -3.12 -9.03
N ALA A 63 6.98 -3.70 -7.87
CA ALA A 63 7.39 -5.06 -7.52
C ALA A 63 6.67 -6.13 -8.35
N LEU A 64 5.42 -5.88 -8.75
CA LEU A 64 4.60 -6.75 -9.58
C LEU A 64 4.63 -6.36 -11.06
N ASP A 65 5.38 -5.31 -11.41
CA ASP A 65 5.50 -4.74 -12.76
C ASP A 65 4.12 -4.50 -13.41
N ALA A 66 3.18 -4.03 -12.59
CA ALA A 66 1.77 -3.84 -12.91
C ALA A 66 1.46 -2.42 -13.40
N HIS A 67 2.49 -1.58 -13.58
CA HIS A 67 2.41 -0.30 -14.31
C HIS A 67 1.27 0.64 -13.86
N GLY A 68 0.96 0.68 -12.56
CA GLY A 68 -0.06 1.56 -12.00
C GLY A 68 -1.45 0.93 -11.88
N ALA A 69 -1.61 -0.38 -12.16
CA ALA A 69 -2.89 -1.06 -12.02
C ALA A 69 -3.41 -1.06 -10.57
N LEU A 70 -2.52 -1.14 -9.57
CA LEU A 70 -2.88 -1.08 -8.16
C LEU A 70 -3.02 0.36 -7.67
N ALA A 71 -2.13 1.25 -8.06
CA ALA A 71 -2.20 2.67 -7.74
C ALA A 71 -3.47 3.33 -8.30
N GLY A 72 -3.92 2.91 -9.49
CA GLY A 72 -5.17 3.39 -10.08
C GLY A 72 -6.44 2.97 -9.32
N LEU A 73 -6.34 1.98 -8.43
CA LEU A 73 -7.44 1.53 -7.56
C LEU A 73 -7.45 2.24 -6.19
N VAL A 74 -6.51 3.17 -5.98
CA VAL A 74 -6.30 3.86 -4.72
C VAL A 74 -6.37 5.36 -4.98
N ILE A 75 -7.32 6.03 -4.34
CA ILE A 75 -7.51 7.48 -4.48
C ILE A 75 -7.08 8.14 -3.18
N GLU A 76 -6.05 8.99 -3.26
CA GLU A 76 -5.64 9.83 -2.16
C GLU A 76 -6.64 10.98 -2.00
N ALA A 77 -7.32 11.04 -0.86
CA ALA A 77 -7.97 12.27 -0.46
C ALA A 77 -6.90 13.18 0.16
N PRO A 78 -6.88 14.49 -0.15
CA PRO A 78 -5.89 15.40 0.42
C PRO A 78 -5.98 15.37 1.96
N ASP A 79 -4.87 15.05 2.60
CA ASP A 79 -4.75 15.04 4.05
C ASP A 79 -4.58 16.49 4.55
N VAL A 80 -5.60 17.03 5.22
CA VAL A 80 -5.56 18.37 5.85
C VAL A 80 -4.89 18.30 7.24
N GLY A 81 -4.45 17.13 7.72
CA GLY A 81 -4.07 16.89 9.10
C GLY A 81 -2.60 17.06 9.46
N GLU A 82 -1.66 16.94 8.52
CA GLU A 82 -0.25 16.72 8.85
C GLU A 82 0.70 17.90 8.59
N ARG A 83 0.35 19.11 9.05
CA ARG A 83 1.40 20.13 9.38
C ARG A 83 1.82 20.13 10.84
N LEU A 84 1.11 19.42 11.72
CA LEU A 84 1.27 19.58 13.18
C LEU A 84 2.05 18.45 13.88
N THR A 85 2.21 17.27 13.27
CA THR A 85 2.72 16.09 14.00
C THR A 85 4.17 15.73 13.70
N TYR A 86 4.75 16.21 12.59
CA TYR A 86 6.17 15.97 12.26
C TYR A 86 7.12 16.92 13.03
N VAL A 87 6.67 18.14 13.37
CA VAL A 87 7.47 19.13 14.12
C VAL A 87 7.79 18.70 15.56
N ALA A 88 7.04 17.75 16.13
CA ALA A 88 7.22 17.32 17.53
C ALA A 88 8.18 16.13 17.73
N ALA A 89 8.62 15.44 16.66
CA ALA A 89 9.37 14.18 16.79
C ALA A 89 10.86 14.26 16.40
N HIS A 90 11.35 15.41 15.92
CA HIS A 90 12.77 15.61 15.56
C HIS A 90 13.33 16.98 16.01
N GLY A 91 12.82 17.56 17.10
CA GLY A 91 13.36 18.80 17.69
C GLY A 91 13.79 18.58 19.13
N GLY A 92 15.11 18.56 19.37
CA GLY A 92 15.72 18.55 20.70
C GLY A 92 17.02 17.77 20.74
#